data_AF-A0AAD5B5C7-F1
#
_entry.id   AF-A0AAD5B5C7-F1
#
_cell.length_a   1.000
_cell.length_b   1.000
_cell.length_c   1.000
_cell.angle_alpha   90.00
_cell.angle_beta   90.00
_cell.angle_gamma   90.00
#
_symmetry.space_group_name_H-M   'P 1'
#
loop_
_entity.id
_entity.type
_entity.pdbx_description
1 polymer ?
#
loop_
_entity_poly.entity_id
_entity_poly.type
_entity_poly.pdbx_seq_one_letter_code
_entity_poly.pdbx_strand_id
1 'polypeptide(L)'
;MKLFRTVRSILNKLTPEMFDQLMKQVKELHIDTEERLKGVVNLIFENAIDEPNFSMGYGTMCKSLAAINVPMTNKPHSNVNFQRLLLNCCQKEFEKDKTSNDVLDKKQRELEAAVSASERERLQDELEETKNKSRRKTKGNVKFIGELFKLRLLTESIIHNCVVKLLKKNDEESLECLSILLTTAGKEMDVKKSK
;
A
#
# COMPACT_ATOMS: atom_id res chain seq x y z
N MET A 1 -10.93 -18.32 8.04
CA MET A 1 -9.86 -18.37 9.08
C MET A 1 -8.55 -19.02 8.58
N LYS A 2 -8.54 -20.23 8.00
CA LYS A 2 -7.28 -20.92 7.58
C LYS A 2 -6.49 -20.18 6.49
N LEU A 3 -7.16 -19.70 5.43
CA LEU A 3 -6.52 -18.99 4.31
C LEU A 3 -5.68 -17.78 4.77
N PHE A 4 -6.28 -16.83 5.48
CA PHE A 4 -5.59 -15.60 5.91
C PHE A 4 -4.43 -15.88 6.87
N ARG A 5 -4.51 -16.95 7.69
CA ARG A 5 -3.39 -17.38 8.53
C ARG A 5 -2.23 -17.91 7.67
N THR A 6 -2.51 -18.72 6.66
CA THR A 6 -1.49 -19.21 5.72
C THR A 6 -0.84 -18.06 4.96
N VAL A 7 -1.65 -17.12 4.43
CA VAL A 7 -1.14 -15.93 3.73
C VAL A 7 -0.23 -15.11 4.64
N ARG A 8 -0.64 -14.82 5.88
CA ARG A 8 0.24 -14.13 6.86
C ARG A 8 1.52 -14.90 7.14
N SER A 9 1.46 -16.23 7.27
CA SER A 9 2.67 -17.04 7.47
C SER A 9 3.63 -16.97 6.28
N ILE A 10 3.10 -16.90 5.06
CA ILE A 10 3.89 -16.70 3.84
C ILE A 10 4.53 -15.31 3.83
N LEU A 11 3.74 -14.26 4.10
CA LEU A 11 4.22 -12.88 4.09
C LEU A 11 5.32 -12.65 5.14
N ASN A 12 5.18 -13.22 6.34
CA ASN A 12 6.18 -13.12 7.41
C ASN A 12 7.51 -13.83 7.10
N LYS A 13 7.53 -14.70 6.10
CA LYS A 13 8.74 -15.43 5.67
C LYS A 13 9.28 -14.90 4.34
N LEU A 14 8.71 -13.83 3.81
CA LEU A 14 9.04 -13.32 2.49
C LEU A 14 10.45 -12.75 2.46
N THR A 15 11.40 -13.58 2.05
CA THR A 15 12.78 -13.21 1.79
C THR A 15 13.16 -13.56 0.35
N PRO A 16 14.20 -12.95 -0.22
CA PRO A 16 14.69 -13.32 -1.56
C PRO A 16 15.00 -14.82 -1.68
N GLU A 17 15.56 -15.43 -0.63
CA GLU A 17 15.94 -16.85 -0.60
C GLU A 17 14.72 -17.78 -0.61
N MET A 18 13.67 -17.44 0.13
CA MET A 18 12.46 -18.27 0.22
C MET A 18 11.44 -17.96 -0.88
N PHE A 19 11.70 -16.96 -1.72
CA PHE A 19 10.72 -16.37 -2.63
C PHE A 19 10.05 -17.41 -3.53
N ASP A 20 10.82 -18.20 -4.26
CA ASP A 20 10.27 -19.18 -5.21
C ASP A 20 9.42 -20.26 -4.52
N GLN A 21 9.84 -20.71 -3.34
CA GLN A 21 9.09 -21.70 -2.57
C GLN A 21 7.77 -21.10 -2.04
N LEU A 22 7.80 -19.87 -1.55
CA LEU A 22 6.63 -19.16 -1.07
C LEU A 22 5.66 -18.86 -2.21
N MET A 23 6.16 -18.49 -3.40
CA MET A 23 5.34 -18.24 -4.57
C MET A 23 4.61 -19.50 -5.08
N LYS A 24 5.20 -20.68 -4.93
CA LYS A 24 4.49 -21.96 -5.17
C LYS A 24 3.31 -22.13 -4.23
N GLN A 25 3.52 -21.90 -2.93
CA GLN A 25 2.44 -21.97 -1.93
C GLN A 25 1.32 -20.96 -2.21
N VAL A 26 1.68 -19.74 -2.65
CA VAL A 26 0.71 -18.69 -3.02
C VAL A 26 -0.19 -19.15 -4.18
N LYS A 27 0.37 -19.84 -5.18
CA LYS A 27 -0.39 -20.35 -6.33
C LYS A 27 -1.33 -21.51 -5.98
N GLU A 28 -1.03 -22.24 -4.91
CA GLU A 28 -1.87 -23.35 -4.40
C GLU A 28 -3.00 -22.86 -3.48
N LEU A 29 -3.07 -21.55 -3.17
CA LEU A 29 -4.13 -21.01 -2.33
C LEU A 29 -5.49 -21.06 -3.05
N HIS A 30 -6.49 -21.65 -2.39
CA HIS A 30 -7.87 -21.63 -2.85
C HIS A 30 -8.53 -20.26 -2.63
N ILE A 31 -8.33 -19.36 -3.59
CA ILE A 31 -8.93 -18.02 -3.64
C ILE A 31 -10.08 -18.03 -4.65
N ASP A 32 -11.25 -18.49 -4.20
CA ASP A 32 -12.43 -18.82 -5.00
C ASP A 32 -13.61 -17.86 -4.78
N THR A 33 -13.50 -16.91 -3.83
CA THR A 33 -14.54 -15.91 -3.54
C THR A 33 -14.01 -14.49 -3.56
N GLU A 34 -14.88 -13.53 -3.88
CA GLU A 34 -14.55 -12.10 -3.84
C GLU A 34 -14.04 -11.64 -2.46
N GLU A 35 -14.63 -12.14 -1.37
CA GLU A 35 -14.20 -11.83 0.00
C GLU A 35 -12.77 -12.33 0.28
N ARG A 36 -12.46 -13.57 -0.13
CA ARG A 36 -11.12 -14.14 0.02
C ARG A 36 -10.10 -13.35 -0.80
N LEU A 37 -10.44 -13.03 -2.04
CA LEU A 37 -9.56 -12.26 -2.93
C LEU A 37 -9.27 -10.87 -2.37
N LYS A 38 -10.31 -10.15 -1.90
CA LYS A 38 -10.16 -8.86 -1.21
C LYS A 38 -9.27 -8.96 0.02
N GLY A 39 -9.49 -9.98 0.86
CA GLY A 39 -8.68 -10.20 2.06
C GLY A 39 -7.21 -10.45 1.74
N VAL A 40 -6.90 -11.24 0.70
CA VAL A 40 -5.52 -11.49 0.26
C VAL A 40 -4.86 -10.22 -0.27
N VAL A 41 -5.56 -9.45 -1.12
CA VAL A 41 -5.07 -8.16 -1.62
C VAL A 41 -4.70 -7.23 -0.46
N ASN A 42 -5.61 -7.08 0.52
CA ASN A 42 -5.39 -6.20 1.66
C ASN A 42 -4.19 -6.64 2.50
N LEU A 43 -4.03 -7.94 2.78
CA LEU A 43 -2.90 -8.45 3.56
C LEU A 43 -1.56 -8.18 2.86
N ILE A 44 -1.47 -8.43 1.55
CA ILE A 44 -0.24 -8.14 0.80
C ILE A 44 0.05 -6.64 0.82
N PHE A 45 -0.98 -5.81 0.64
CA PHE A 45 -0.84 -4.36 0.58
C PHE A 45 -0.40 -3.76 1.92
N GLU A 46 -1.00 -4.18 3.03
CA GLU A 46 -0.64 -3.75 4.38
C GLU A 46 0.82 -4.11 4.71
N ASN A 47 1.21 -5.36 4.49
CA ASN A 47 2.59 -5.79 4.70
C ASN A 47 3.59 -5.05 3.79
N ALA A 48 3.22 -4.78 2.54
CA ALA A 48 4.10 -4.07 1.62
C ALA A 48 4.34 -2.61 1.99
N ILE A 49 3.36 -1.98 2.66
CA ILE A 49 3.52 -0.64 3.25
C ILE A 49 4.42 -0.70 4.49
N ASP A 50 4.15 -1.66 5.38
CA ASP A 50 4.85 -1.76 6.65
C ASP A 50 6.32 -2.21 6.47
N GLU A 51 6.60 -2.97 5.40
CA GLU A 51 7.92 -3.54 5.09
C GLU A 51 8.43 -3.09 3.70
N PRO A 52 8.76 -1.79 3.51
CA PRO A 52 9.10 -1.23 2.21
C PRO A 52 10.38 -1.82 1.59
N ASN A 53 11.24 -2.47 2.36
CA ASN A 53 12.44 -3.12 1.85
C ASN A 53 12.11 -4.35 0.99
N PHE A 54 10.94 -4.96 1.20
CA PHE A 54 10.48 -6.13 0.46
C PHE A 54 9.40 -5.80 -0.60
N SER A 55 9.14 -4.51 -0.88
CA SER A 55 8.13 -4.05 -1.86
C SER A 55 8.24 -4.74 -3.23
N MET A 56 9.46 -5.02 -3.70
CA MET A 56 9.67 -5.74 -4.97
C MET A 56 9.14 -7.18 -4.92
N GLY A 57 9.35 -7.88 -3.79
CA GLY A 57 8.84 -9.22 -3.57
C GLY A 57 7.31 -9.23 -3.53
N TYR A 58 6.70 -8.30 -2.78
CA TYR A 58 5.25 -8.15 -2.76
C TYR A 58 4.68 -7.81 -4.15
N GLY A 59 5.35 -6.97 -4.93
CA GLY A 59 4.91 -6.62 -6.29
C GLY A 59 4.91 -7.84 -7.21
N THR A 60 5.96 -8.66 -7.13
CA THR A 60 6.06 -9.91 -7.90
C THR A 60 4.99 -10.92 -7.48
N MET A 61 4.65 -10.96 -6.18
CA MET A 61 3.52 -11.75 -5.68
C MET A 61 2.19 -11.27 -6.26
N CYS A 62 1.93 -9.96 -6.23
CA CYS A 62 0.76 -9.36 -6.86
C CYS A 62 0.66 -9.70 -8.35
N LYS A 63 1.80 -9.69 -9.07
CA LYS A 63 1.84 -10.06 -10.49
C LYS A 63 1.43 -11.52 -10.73
N SER A 64 1.85 -12.42 -9.86
CA SER A 64 1.48 -13.84 -9.96
C SER A 64 0.02 -14.10 -9.64
N LEU A 65 -0.57 -13.27 -8.77
CA LEU A 65 -1.98 -13.34 -8.39
C LEU A 65 -2.90 -12.57 -9.35
N ALA A 66 -2.36 -11.72 -10.23
CA ALA A 66 -3.12 -10.83 -11.12
C ALA A 66 -4.13 -11.58 -12.02
N ALA A 67 -3.83 -12.83 -12.39
CA ALA A 67 -4.66 -13.66 -13.25
C ALA A 67 -5.86 -14.30 -12.53
N ILE A 68 -5.91 -14.24 -11.19
CA ILE A 68 -7.02 -14.82 -10.42
C ILE A 68 -8.29 -14.00 -10.65
N ASN A 69 -9.33 -14.68 -11.09
CA ASN A 69 -10.67 -14.16 -11.32
C ASN A 69 -11.67 -14.94 -10.46
N VAL A 70 -12.52 -14.24 -9.73
CA VAL A 70 -13.58 -14.84 -8.90
C VAL A 70 -14.94 -14.22 -9.23
N PRO A 71 -16.05 -14.96 -9.06
CA PRO A 71 -17.39 -14.40 -9.25
C PRO A 71 -17.67 -13.24 -8.29
N MET A 72 -18.30 -12.18 -8.79
CA MET A 72 -18.76 -11.06 -7.98
C MET A 72 -19.98 -11.46 -7.14
N THR A 73 -20.04 -11.04 -5.88
CA THR A 73 -21.18 -11.34 -5.00
C THR A 73 -22.45 -10.61 -5.42
N ASN A 74 -22.31 -9.40 -5.97
CA ASN A 74 -23.44 -8.49 -6.21
C ASN A 74 -23.89 -8.45 -7.68
N LYS A 75 -23.19 -9.13 -8.59
CA LYS A 75 -23.49 -9.14 -10.01
C LYS A 75 -23.35 -10.57 -10.55
N PRO A 76 -24.46 -11.33 -10.59
CA PRO A 76 -24.43 -12.64 -11.22
C PRO A 76 -23.96 -12.47 -12.68
N HIS A 77 -23.05 -13.34 -13.13
CA HIS A 77 -22.37 -13.29 -14.44
C HIS A 77 -21.23 -12.28 -14.62
N SER A 78 -20.80 -11.58 -13.56
CA SER A 78 -19.60 -10.75 -13.59
C SER A 78 -18.52 -11.33 -12.69
N ASN A 79 -17.27 -11.29 -13.15
CA ASN A 79 -16.10 -11.63 -12.34
C ASN A 79 -15.36 -10.38 -11.90
N VAL A 80 -14.68 -10.48 -10.76
CA VAL A 80 -13.68 -9.52 -10.30
C VAL A 80 -12.32 -10.17 -10.31
N ASN A 81 -11.32 -9.41 -10.74
CA ASN A 81 -9.95 -9.87 -10.82
C ASN A 81 -9.07 -9.20 -9.77
N PHE A 82 -7.94 -9.85 -9.47
CA PHE A 82 -7.00 -9.36 -8.47
C PHE A 82 -6.49 -7.95 -8.80
N GLN A 83 -6.15 -7.70 -10.07
CA GLN A 83 -5.63 -6.40 -10.51
C GLN A 83 -6.61 -5.25 -10.25
N ARG A 84 -7.90 -5.45 -10.50
CA ARG A 84 -8.96 -4.46 -10.26
C ARG A 84 -9.13 -4.17 -8.77
N LEU A 85 -9.05 -5.20 -7.93
CA LEU A 85 -9.09 -5.00 -6.48
C LEU A 85 -7.85 -4.27 -5.97
N LEU A 86 -6.67 -4.61 -6.49
CA LEU A 86 -5.42 -3.93 -6.18
C LEU A 86 -5.47 -2.43 -6.55
N LEU A 87 -5.98 -2.11 -7.75
CA LEU A 87 -6.20 -0.74 -8.20
C LEU A 87 -7.13 0.02 -7.25
N ASN A 88 -8.26 -0.59 -6.86
CA ASN A 88 -9.19 0.00 -5.91
C ASN A 88 -8.55 0.23 -4.53
N CYS A 89 -7.68 -0.67 -4.07
CA CYS A 89 -6.94 -0.48 -2.82
C CYS A 89 -5.97 0.71 -2.94
N CYS A 90 -5.19 0.80 -4.02
CA CYS A 90 -4.29 1.93 -4.25
C CYS A 90 -5.07 3.26 -4.23
N GLN A 91 -6.20 3.34 -4.94
CA GLN A 91 -7.06 4.53 -4.97
C GLN A 91 -7.54 4.93 -3.57
N LYS A 92 -8.05 3.97 -2.79
CA LYS A 92 -8.50 4.23 -1.42
C LYS A 92 -7.40 4.77 -0.54
N GLU A 93 -6.20 4.19 -0.62
CA GLU A 93 -5.05 4.64 0.17
C GLU A 93 -4.61 6.04 -0.22
N PHE A 94 -4.79 6.44 -1.49
CA PHE A 94 -4.58 7.83 -1.90
C PHE A 94 -5.63 8.81 -1.36
N GLU A 95 -6.84 8.36 -1.11
CA GLU A 95 -7.92 9.23 -0.59
C GLU A 95 -7.87 9.38 0.95
N LYS A 96 -7.10 8.54 1.65
CA LYS A 96 -7.03 8.52 3.12
C LYS A 96 -6.39 9.74 3.80
N ASP A 97 -5.83 10.69 3.04
CA ASP A 97 -5.18 11.89 3.60
C ASP A 97 -6.05 12.66 4.60
N LYS A 98 -7.36 12.73 4.36
CA LYS A 98 -8.30 13.44 5.23
C LYS A 98 -8.35 12.82 6.64
N THR A 99 -8.45 11.49 6.71
CA THR A 99 -8.56 10.78 8.00
C THR A 99 -7.26 10.86 8.80
N SER A 100 -6.09 10.83 8.15
CA SER A 100 -4.82 10.99 8.87
C SER A 100 -4.66 12.40 9.44
N ASN A 101 -5.09 13.43 8.71
CA ASN A 101 -5.04 14.81 9.19
C ASN A 101 -5.99 15.00 10.38
N ASP A 102 -7.22 14.49 10.31
CA ASP A 102 -8.19 14.59 11.42
C ASP A 102 -7.66 13.99 12.73
N VAL A 103 -6.93 12.86 12.66
CA VAL A 103 -6.32 12.22 13.84
C VAL A 103 -5.18 13.07 14.40
N LEU A 104 -4.32 13.63 13.55
CA LEU A 104 -3.22 14.49 13.97
C LEU A 104 -3.74 15.79 14.59
N ASP A 105 -4.77 16.40 13.98
CA ASP A 105 -5.42 17.61 14.49
C ASP A 105 -6.06 17.36 15.86
N LYS A 106 -6.70 16.20 16.05
CA LYS A 106 -7.26 15.82 17.35
C LYS A 106 -6.18 15.70 18.42
N LYS A 107 -5.10 14.97 18.13
CA LYS A 107 -3.98 14.80 19.08
C LYS A 107 -3.27 16.13 19.40
N GLN A 108 -3.16 17.02 18.41
CA GLN A 108 -2.62 18.36 18.60
C GLN A 108 -3.50 19.20 19.55
N ARG A 109 -4.83 19.14 19.39
CA ARG A 109 -5.77 19.82 20.32
C ARG A 109 -5.72 19.25 21.73
N GLU A 110 -5.61 17.92 21.86
CA GLU A 110 -5.44 17.26 23.17
C GLU A 110 -4.15 17.73 23.87
N LEU A 111 -3.05 17.85 23.11
CA LEU A 111 -1.77 18.37 23.60
C LEU A 111 -1.88 19.84 24.06
N GLU A 112 -2.58 20.67 23.30
CA GLU A 112 -2.82 22.08 23.64
C GLU A 112 -3.72 22.25 24.88
N ALA A 113 -4.67 21.33 25.07
CA ALA A 113 -5.55 21.30 26.23
C ALA A 113 -4.91 20.70 27.50
N ALA A 114 -3.73 20.10 27.39
CA ALA A 114 -3.04 19.46 28.51
C ALA A 114 -2.70 20.46 29.62
N VAL A 115 -3.11 20.14 30.85
CA VAL A 115 -3.01 21.05 32.00
C VAL A 115 -1.72 20.82 32.79
N SER A 116 -1.18 19.60 32.76
CA SER A 116 0.05 19.25 33.49
C SER A 116 1.24 19.06 32.54
N ALA A 117 2.45 19.35 33.04
CA ALA A 117 3.69 19.15 32.28
C ALA A 117 3.90 17.67 31.90
N SER A 118 3.60 16.73 32.81
CA SER A 118 3.72 15.29 32.56
C SER A 118 2.75 14.78 31.49
N GLU A 119 1.51 15.29 31.48
CA GLU A 119 0.53 14.95 30.44
C GLU A 119 0.93 15.52 29.08
N ARG A 120 1.44 16.76 29.06
CA ARG A 120 1.94 17.39 27.84
C ARG A 120 3.09 16.60 27.22
N GLU A 121 4.05 16.15 28.03
CA GLU A 121 5.17 15.31 27.57
C GLU A 121 4.66 14.01 26.94
N ARG A 122 3.77 13.27 27.63
CA ARG A 122 3.20 12.02 27.10
C ARG A 122 2.44 12.24 25.78
N LEU A 123 1.61 13.28 25.70
CA LEU A 123 0.83 13.59 24.50
C LEU A 123 1.73 14.04 23.34
N GLN A 124 2.84 14.72 23.63
CA GLN A 124 3.82 15.12 22.63
C GLN A 124 4.50 13.90 22.03
N ASP A 125 4.92 12.94 22.86
CA ASP A 125 5.50 11.66 22.41
C ASP A 125 4.50 10.86 21.55
N GLU A 126 3.24 10.75 21.99
CA GLU A 126 2.20 10.06 21.23
C GLU A 126 1.92 10.72 19.87
N LEU A 127 1.91 12.06 19.83
CA LEU A 127 1.73 12.82 18.59
C LEU A 127 2.89 12.57 17.63
N GLU A 128 4.12 12.62 18.12
CA GLU A 128 5.32 12.42 17.32
C GLU A 128 5.44 10.97 16.82
N GLU A 129 5.10 9.98 17.65
CA GLU A 129 5.00 8.58 17.21
C GLU A 129 3.95 8.41 16.11
N THR A 130 2.80 9.06 16.25
CA THR A 130 1.72 9.01 15.24
C THR A 130 2.17 9.65 13.92
N LYS A 131 2.85 10.81 13.96
CA LYS A 131 3.43 11.46 12.79
C LYS A 131 4.46 10.56 12.11
N ASN A 132 5.40 10.01 12.88
CA ASN A 132 6.44 9.11 12.36
C ASN A 132 5.86 7.84 11.73
N LYS A 133 4.82 7.27 12.34
CA LYS A 133 4.10 6.12 11.78
C LYS A 133 3.42 6.47 10.47
N SER A 134 2.74 7.62 10.38
CA SER A 134 2.08 8.08 9.16
C SER A 134 3.08 8.35 8.02
N ARG A 135 4.22 8.98 8.35
CA ARG A 135 5.36 9.20 7.44
C ARG A 135 5.89 7.89 6.85
N ARG A 136 6.19 6.91 7.71
CA ARG A 136 6.68 5.59 7.28
C ARG A 136 5.69 4.90 6.35
N LYS A 137 4.40 4.93 6.69
CA LYS A 137 3.34 4.35 5.85
C LYS A 137 3.22 5.04 4.49
N THR A 138 3.30 6.37 4.47
CA THR A 138 3.26 7.15 3.21
C THR A 138 4.43 6.77 2.31
N LYS A 139 5.65 6.73 2.85
CA LYS A 139 6.85 6.31 2.10
C LYS A 139 6.72 4.88 1.57
N GLY A 140 6.29 3.94 2.41
CA GLY A 140 6.11 2.54 2.03
C GLY A 140 5.04 2.37 0.94
N ASN A 141 3.92 3.08 1.07
CA ASN A 141 2.87 3.09 0.06
C ASN A 141 3.38 3.60 -1.29
N VAL A 142 4.05 4.76 -1.30
CA VAL A 142 4.60 5.35 -2.53
C VAL A 142 5.62 4.43 -3.20
N LYS A 143 6.54 3.83 -2.41
CA LYS A 143 7.50 2.84 -2.92
C LYS A 143 6.81 1.63 -3.53
N PHE A 144 5.83 1.06 -2.81
CA PHE A 144 5.12 -0.11 -3.28
C PHE A 144 4.32 0.15 -4.55
N ILE A 145 3.65 1.29 -4.65
CA ILE A 145 2.96 1.73 -5.87
C ILE A 145 3.93 1.87 -7.04
N GLY A 146 5.12 2.41 -6.81
CA GLY A 146 6.19 2.42 -7.80
C GLY A 146 6.53 1.00 -8.30
N GLU A 147 6.71 0.05 -7.39
CA GLU A 147 6.98 -1.36 -7.75
C GLU A 147 5.84 -2.00 -8.54
N LEU A 148 4.58 -1.75 -8.16
CA LEU A 148 3.42 -2.23 -8.89
C LEU A 148 3.32 -1.64 -10.31
N PHE A 149 3.66 -0.36 -10.48
CA PHE A 149 3.67 0.28 -11.79
C PHE A 149 4.75 -0.29 -12.72
N LYS A 150 5.96 -0.53 -12.21
CA LYS A 150 7.03 -1.19 -13.00
C LYS A 150 6.58 -2.54 -13.55
N LEU A 151 5.77 -3.26 -12.77
CA LEU A 151 5.22 -4.56 -13.15
C LEU A 151 3.97 -4.47 -14.03
N ARG A 152 3.58 -3.27 -14.49
CA ARG A 152 2.39 -2.98 -15.32
C ARG A 152 1.08 -3.40 -14.64
N LEU A 153 1.06 -3.43 -13.31
CA LEU A 153 -0.15 -3.75 -12.53
C LEU A 153 -1.02 -2.52 -12.30
N LEU A 154 -0.45 -1.32 -12.35
CA LEU A 154 -1.15 -0.04 -12.24
C LEU A 154 -1.20 0.70 -13.58
N THR A 155 -2.21 1.54 -13.74
CA THR A 155 -2.32 2.43 -14.90
C THR A 155 -1.51 3.71 -14.68
N GLU A 156 -1.13 4.39 -15.76
CA GLU A 156 -0.44 5.68 -15.72
C GLU A 156 -1.22 6.73 -14.92
N SER A 157 -2.55 6.72 -15.01
CA SER A 157 -3.42 7.64 -14.26
C SER A 157 -3.17 7.59 -12.74
N ILE A 158 -2.97 6.40 -12.18
CA ILE A 158 -2.68 6.25 -10.75
C ILE A 158 -1.36 6.93 -10.41
N ILE A 159 -0.29 6.64 -11.15
CA ILE A 159 1.04 7.21 -10.89
C ILE A 159 1.07 8.73 -11.09
N HIS A 160 0.45 9.24 -12.15
CA HIS A 160 0.34 10.69 -12.37
C HIS A 160 -0.39 11.37 -11.21
N ASN A 161 -1.46 10.77 -10.69
CA ASN A 161 -2.14 11.29 -9.51
C ASN A 161 -1.23 11.28 -8.27
N CYS A 162 -0.38 10.26 -8.09
CA CYS A 162 0.63 10.22 -7.03
C CYS A 162 1.57 11.42 -7.13
N VAL A 163 2.16 11.62 -8.31
CA VAL A 163 3.13 12.69 -8.59
C VAL A 163 2.50 14.06 -8.37
N VAL A 164 1.32 14.30 -8.94
CA VAL A 164 0.60 15.57 -8.79
C VAL A 164 0.28 15.84 -7.33
N LYS A 165 -0.14 14.82 -6.57
CA LYS A 165 -0.46 14.96 -5.15
C LYS A 165 0.77 15.31 -4.31
N LEU A 166 1.89 14.63 -4.53
CA LEU A 166 3.15 14.89 -3.82
C LEU A 166 3.69 16.29 -4.14
N LEU A 167 3.65 16.69 -5.42
CA LEU A 167 4.04 18.04 -5.86
C LEU A 167 3.14 19.14 -5.30
N LYS A 168 1.83 18.89 -5.17
CA LYS A 168 0.89 19.88 -4.61
C LYS A 168 1.11 20.15 -3.13
N LYS A 169 1.50 19.13 -2.35
CA LYS A 169 1.81 19.32 -0.93
C LYS A 169 3.12 20.10 -0.74
N ASN A 170 4.13 19.80 -1.57
CA ASN A 170 5.41 20.53 -1.64
C ASN A 170 6.16 20.70 -0.30
N ASP A 171 5.90 19.82 0.66
CA ASP A 171 6.66 19.71 1.90
C ASP A 171 7.83 18.72 1.74
N GLU A 172 8.78 18.76 2.67
CA GLU A 172 9.99 17.93 2.66
C GLU A 172 9.68 16.42 2.55
N GLU A 173 8.67 15.93 3.26
CA GLU A 173 8.31 14.51 3.25
C GLU A 173 7.72 14.11 1.89
N SER A 174 6.87 14.97 1.32
CA SER A 174 6.27 14.74 0.01
C SER A 174 7.31 14.74 -1.10
N LEU A 175 8.31 15.63 -1.03
CA LEU A 175 9.41 15.67 -1.99
C LEU A 175 10.35 14.46 -1.86
N GLU A 176 10.61 14.00 -0.63
CA GLU A 176 11.34 12.76 -0.39
C GLU A 176 10.58 11.55 -0.98
N CYS A 177 9.27 11.46 -0.74
CA CYS A 177 8.42 10.42 -1.34
C CYS A 177 8.45 10.48 -2.88
N LEU A 178 8.43 11.68 -3.46
CA LEU A 178 8.54 11.86 -4.91
C LEU A 178 9.89 11.37 -5.43
N SER A 179 10.98 11.66 -4.74
CA SER A 179 12.32 11.15 -5.08
C SER A 179 12.35 9.62 -5.05
N ILE A 180 11.75 8.99 -4.03
CA ILE A 180 11.61 7.53 -3.95
C ILE A 180 10.81 6.99 -5.14
N LEU A 181 9.69 7.62 -5.49
CA LEU A 181 8.84 7.20 -6.60
C LEU A 181 9.59 7.26 -7.94
N LEU A 182 10.25 8.39 -8.21
CA LEU A 182 11.00 8.61 -9.44
C LEU A 182 12.22 7.68 -9.53
N THR A 183 12.90 7.42 -8.41
CA THR A 183 14.00 6.45 -8.37
C THR A 183 13.51 5.03 -8.66
N THR A 184 12.31 4.70 -8.17
CA THR A 184 11.74 3.36 -8.29
C THR A 184 11.22 3.11 -9.70
N ALA A 185 10.41 4.02 -10.23
CA ALA A 185 9.55 3.82 -11.39
C ALA A 185 9.68 4.91 -12.49
N GLY A 186 10.58 5.89 -12.31
CA GLY A 186 10.70 7.03 -13.22
C GLY A 186 11.07 6.64 -14.64
N LYS A 187 11.85 5.56 -14.83
CA LYS A 187 12.21 5.06 -16.17
C LYS A 187 10.98 4.56 -16.93
N GLU A 188 10.07 3.89 -16.24
CA GLU A 188 8.83 3.36 -16.79
C GLU A 188 7.80 4.44 -17.06
N MET A 189 7.91 5.58 -16.36
CA MET A 189 7.09 6.78 -16.57
C MET A 189 7.54 7.61 -17.77
N ASP A 190 8.84 7.58 -18.11
CA ASP A 190 9.44 8.34 -19.21
C ASP A 190 9.31 7.64 -20.58
N VAL A 191 8.62 6.50 -20.63
CA VAL A 191 8.38 5.81 -21.90
C VAL A 191 7.39 6.65 -22.71
N LYS A 192 7.92 7.40 -23.69
CA LYS A 192 7.16 8.22 -24.64
C LYS A 192 5.83 7.57 -25.00
N LYS A 193 4.74 8.32 -24.86
CA LYS A 193 3.47 8.00 -25.52
C LYS A 193 3.78 7.67 -26.98
N SER A 194 3.68 6.40 -27.36
CA SER A 194 3.61 6.06 -28.77
C SER A 194 2.42 6.82 -29.33
N LYS A 195 2.71 7.61 -30.37
CA LYS A 195 1.73 8.39 -31.13
C LYS A 195 0.57 7.53 -31.61
#